data_AF-A0A6P3IQP9-F1
#
_entry.id   AF-A0A6P3IQP9-F1
#
_cell.length_a   1.000
_cell.length_b   1.000
_cell.length_c   1.000
_cell.angle_alpha   90.00
_cell.angle_beta   90.00
_cell.angle_gamma   90.00
#
_symmetry.space_group_name_H-M   'P 1'
#
loop_
_entity.id
_entity.type
_entity.pdbx_description
1 polymer ?
#
loop_
_entity_poly.entity_id
_entity_poly.type
_entity_poly.pdbx_seq_one_letter_code
_entity_poly.pdbx_strand_id
1 'polypeptide(L)'
;MFIFIKHGDDQQFLANINCSVLLLLHYARRKVGLPKTETIDLCDETGTMKLFFLMKTPGDYANKFLTARNTYYVCKVERGAPGTRVESAYKAFVPLLKNPEPELI
;
A
#
# COMPACT_ATOMS: atom_id res chain seq x y z
N MET A 1 13.92 8.47 -8.18
CA MET A 1 13.99 8.63 -6.71
C MET A 1 13.43 7.35 -6.09
N PHE A 2 13.94 6.91 -4.95
CA PHE A 2 13.51 5.64 -4.35
C PHE A 2 12.98 5.82 -2.92
N ILE A 3 12.11 4.91 -2.51
CA ILE A 3 11.61 4.73 -1.14
C ILE A 3 11.90 3.29 -0.68
N PHE A 4 11.86 3.06 0.64
CA PHE A 4 11.85 1.73 1.22
C PHE A 4 10.41 1.28 1.43
N ILE A 5 10.09 0.05 1.04
CA ILE A 5 8.82 -0.58 1.37
C ILE A 5 9.12 -1.80 2.25
N LYS A 6 8.63 -1.78 3.49
CA LYS A 6 8.73 -2.88 4.46
C LYS A 6 7.48 -3.78 4.44
N HIS A 7 7.70 -5.06 4.66
CA HIS A 7 6.63 -6.08 4.73
C HIS A 7 7.13 -7.36 5.42
N GLY A 8 6.20 -8.25 5.76
CA GLY A 8 6.48 -9.58 6.30
C GLY A 8 7.30 -9.53 7.58
N ASP A 9 8.30 -10.41 7.65
CA ASP A 9 9.24 -10.55 8.76
C ASP A 9 10.49 -9.70 8.49
N ASP A 10 10.40 -8.39 8.75
CA ASP A 10 11.46 -7.39 8.52
C ASP A 10 12.05 -7.37 7.09
N GLN A 11 11.29 -7.85 6.10
CA GLN A 11 11.69 -7.78 4.71
C GLN A 11 11.46 -6.39 4.14
N GLN A 12 12.32 -5.99 3.20
CA GLN A 12 12.17 -4.72 2.52
C GLN A 12 12.64 -4.77 1.06
N PHE A 13 12.11 -3.86 0.26
CA PHE A 13 12.59 -3.61 -1.10
C PHE A 13 12.55 -2.12 -1.45
N LEU A 14 13.37 -1.73 -2.42
CA LEU A 14 13.35 -0.39 -3.00
C LEU A 14 12.27 -0.29 -4.07
N ALA A 15 11.55 0.83 -4.09
CA ALA A 15 10.58 1.17 -5.13
C ALA A 15 10.88 2.54 -5.74
N ASN A 16 10.92 2.60 -7.07
CA ASN A 16 11.12 3.87 -7.80
C ASN A 16 9.82 4.67 -7.79
N ILE A 17 9.84 5.88 -7.25
CA ILE A 17 8.67 6.77 -7.19
C ILE A 17 8.58 7.73 -8.39
N ASN A 18 9.52 7.68 -9.33
CA ASN A 18 9.42 8.35 -10.63
C ASN A 18 8.59 7.50 -11.63
N CYS A 19 7.50 6.91 -11.14
CA CYS A 19 6.52 6.16 -11.94
C CYS A 19 5.11 6.50 -11.44
N SER A 20 4.07 6.15 -12.20
CA SER A 20 2.70 6.38 -11.78
C SER A 20 2.37 5.64 -10.48
N VAL A 21 1.48 6.19 -9.66
CA VAL A 21 0.93 5.50 -8.47
C VAL A 21 0.41 4.10 -8.80
N LEU A 22 -0.27 3.93 -9.95
CA LEU A 22 -0.76 2.64 -10.43
C LEU A 22 0.37 1.58 -10.53
N LEU A 23 1.44 1.93 -11.24
CA LEU A 23 2.60 1.06 -11.44
C LEU A 23 3.32 0.77 -10.11
N LEU A 24 3.43 1.76 -9.23
CA LEU A 24 4.00 1.57 -7.90
C LEU A 24 3.21 0.53 -7.09
N LEU A 25 1.89 0.66 -7.01
CA LEU A 25 1.03 -0.31 -6.31
C LEU A 25 1.07 -1.70 -6.97
N HIS A 26 1.11 -1.78 -8.30
CA HIS A 26 1.27 -3.06 -9.00
C HIS A 26 2.59 -3.75 -8.66
N TYR A 27 3.69 -2.99 -8.64
CA TYR A 27 5.01 -3.50 -8.26
C TYR A 27 5.05 -3.97 -6.81
N ALA A 28 4.56 -3.14 -5.87
CA ALA A 28 4.53 -3.48 -4.45
C ALA A 28 3.70 -4.73 -4.19
N ARG A 29 2.51 -4.84 -4.78
CA ARG A 29 1.64 -6.03 -4.65
C ARG A 29 2.33 -7.30 -5.14
N ARG A 30 3.03 -7.23 -6.27
CA ARG A 30 3.79 -8.37 -6.81
C ARG A 30 4.94 -8.76 -5.87
N LYS A 31 5.62 -7.79 -5.25
CA LYS A 31 6.73 -8.04 -4.32
C LYS A 31 6.28 -8.75 -3.05
N VAL A 32 5.07 -8.48 -2.57
CA VAL A 32 4.48 -9.16 -1.41
C VAL A 32 3.68 -10.42 -1.76
N GLY A 33 3.72 -10.88 -3.02
CA GLY A 33 3.13 -12.15 -3.44
C GLY A 33 1.60 -12.20 -3.48
N LEU A 34 0.92 -11.05 -3.46
CA LEU A 34 -0.55 -11.00 -3.50
C LEU A 34 -1.11 -11.10 -4.93
N PRO A 35 -2.27 -11.75 -5.13
CA PRO A 35 -2.90 -11.86 -6.44
C PRO A 35 -3.45 -10.50 -6.93
N LYS A 36 -3.69 -10.39 -8.24
CA LYS A 36 -4.14 -9.13 -8.87
C LYS A 36 -5.53 -8.64 -8.41
N THR A 37 -6.33 -9.54 -7.84
CA THR A 37 -7.66 -9.26 -7.27
C THR A 37 -7.56 -8.52 -5.94
N GLU A 38 -6.43 -8.64 -5.24
CA GLU A 38 -6.25 -7.99 -3.95
C GLU A 38 -5.91 -6.52 -4.13
N THR A 39 -6.60 -5.69 -3.34
CA THR A 39 -6.35 -4.25 -3.25
C THR A 39 -5.32 -4.02 -2.15
N ILE A 40 -4.29 -3.25 -2.46
CA ILE A 40 -3.30 -2.80 -1.47
C ILE A 40 -3.20 -1.29 -1.52
N ASP A 41 -2.65 -0.75 -0.45
CA ASP A 41 -2.23 0.63 -0.34
C ASP A 41 -0.97 0.72 0.52
N LEU A 42 -0.43 1.94 0.70
CA LEU A 42 0.73 2.20 1.54
C LEU A 42 0.35 3.03 2.76
N CYS A 43 0.96 2.76 3.91
CA CYS A 43 1.04 3.70 5.03
C CYS A 43 2.48 4.11 5.30
N ASP A 44 2.67 5.24 5.99
CA ASP A 44 3.98 5.66 6.49
C ASP A 44 4.28 5.10 7.89
N GLU A 45 5.42 5.49 8.45
CA GLU A 45 5.88 5.10 9.79
C GLU A 45 4.96 5.49 10.95
N THR A 46 3.97 6.36 10.72
CA THR A 46 2.97 6.73 11.73
C THR A 46 1.64 6.00 11.56
N GLY A 47 1.56 5.04 10.63
CA GLY A 47 0.32 4.34 10.27
C GLY A 47 -0.60 5.17 9.38
N THR A 48 -0.19 6.36 8.95
CA THR A 48 -1.03 7.21 8.10
C THR A 48 -1.13 6.65 6.68
N MET A 49 -2.32 6.17 6.33
CA MET A 49 -2.64 5.65 4.99
C MET A 49 -2.50 6.72 3.91
N LYS A 50 -1.98 6.34 2.74
CA LYS A 50 -1.86 7.24 1.57
C LYS A 50 -3.11 7.31 0.71
N LEU A 51 -4.03 6.36 0.87
CA LEU A 51 -5.32 6.28 0.18
C LEU A 51 -5.19 6.27 -1.35
N PHE A 52 -4.09 5.70 -1.88
CA PHE A 52 -3.83 5.67 -3.32
C PHE A 52 -4.86 4.84 -4.08
N PHE A 53 -5.43 3.83 -3.44
CA PHE A 53 -6.50 3.01 -4.02
C PHE A 53 -7.81 3.78 -4.28
N LEU A 54 -7.99 4.97 -3.69
CA LEU A 54 -9.14 5.86 -3.90
C LEU A 54 -8.84 7.00 -4.88
N MET A 55 -7.59 7.15 -5.33
CA MET A 55 -7.22 8.25 -6.22
C MET A 55 -7.98 8.18 -7.54
N LYS A 56 -8.52 9.33 -7.95
CA LYS A 56 -9.11 9.52 -9.28
C LYS A 56 -8.05 9.62 -10.39
N THR A 57 -6.79 9.92 -10.01
CA THR A 57 -5.67 10.12 -10.93
C THR A 57 -4.50 9.15 -10.65
N PRO A 58 -4.71 7.82 -10.68
CA PRO A 58 -3.66 6.85 -10.37
C PRO A 58 -2.48 6.87 -11.38
N GLY A 59 -2.63 7.57 -12.51
CA GLY A 59 -1.56 7.84 -13.47
C GLY A 59 -0.55 8.91 -13.02
N ASP A 60 -0.86 9.70 -11.99
CA ASP A 60 0.07 10.70 -11.46
C ASP A 60 1.34 10.05 -10.92
N TYR A 61 2.47 10.75 -11.06
CA TYR A 61 3.74 10.29 -10.50
C TYR A 61 3.67 10.18 -8.98
N ALA A 62 4.13 9.04 -8.45
CA ALA A 62 4.12 8.75 -7.02
C ALA A 62 5.02 9.70 -6.21
N ASN A 63 6.06 10.27 -6.83
CA ASN A 63 6.93 11.26 -6.20
C ASN A 63 6.25 12.60 -5.86
N LYS A 64 5.02 12.83 -6.32
CA LYS A 64 4.18 13.94 -5.85
C LYS A 64 3.64 13.72 -4.44
N PHE A 65 3.56 12.48 -4.00
CA PHE A 65 2.87 12.08 -2.76
C PHE A 65 3.78 11.36 -1.75
N LEU A 66 4.93 10.86 -2.21
CA LEU A 66 5.88 10.10 -1.41
C LEU A 66 7.22 10.82 -1.35
N THR A 67 7.81 10.82 -0.16
CA THR A 67 9.10 11.43 0.10
C THR A 67 10.20 10.41 -0.17
N ALA A 68 11.19 10.78 -0.98
CA ALA A 68 12.31 9.89 -1.26
C ALA A 68 13.09 9.56 0.01
N ARG A 69 13.62 8.33 0.08
CA ARG A 69 14.36 7.76 1.23
C ARG A 69 13.53 7.48 2.48
N ASN A 70 12.23 7.82 2.51
CA ASN A 70 11.33 7.40 3.60
C ASN A 70 10.97 5.92 3.49
N THR A 71 10.45 5.40 4.60
CA THR A 71 9.94 4.03 4.72
C THR A 71 8.41 4.04 4.66
N TYR A 72 7.85 3.12 3.91
CA TYR A 72 6.43 2.88 3.82
C TYR A 72 6.14 1.39 4.03
N TYR A 73 4.90 1.04 4.35
CA TYR A 73 4.48 -0.31 4.63
C TYR A 73 3.31 -0.69 3.74
N VAL A 74 3.28 -1.95 3.28
CA VAL A 74 2.16 -2.44 2.47
C VAL A 74 1.00 -2.82 3.38
N CYS A 75 -0.16 -2.22 3.14
CA CYS A 75 -1.41 -2.60 3.80
C CYS A 75 -2.36 -3.23 2.78
N LYS A 76 -2.96 -4.37 3.13
CA LYS A 76 -4.10 -4.91 2.40
C LYS A 76 -5.33 -4.08 2.73
N VAL A 77 -6.10 -3.73 1.71
CA VAL A 77 -7.39 -3.04 1.88
C VAL A 77 -8.48 -4.10 1.89
N GLU A 78 -9.10 -4.32 3.04
CA GLU A 78 -10.22 -5.25 3.15
C GLU A 78 -11.52 -4.57 2.74
N ARG A 79 -12.33 -5.29 1.96
CA ARG A 79 -13.64 -4.83 1.49
C ARG A 79 -14.77 -5.61 2.15
N GLY A 80 -16.00 -5.14 1.95
CA GLY A 80 -17.18 -5.91 2.34
C GLY A 80 -17.23 -7.30 1.70
N ALA A 81 -17.92 -8.21 2.37
CA ALA A 81 -18.07 -9.57 1.88
C ALA A 81 -18.82 -9.55 0.53
N PRO A 82 -18.46 -10.44 -0.42
CA PRO A 82 -19.16 -10.56 -1.69
C PRO A 82 -20.68 -10.77 -1.49
N GLY A 83 -21.49 -10.12 -2.32
CA GLY A 83 -22.95 -10.21 -2.27
C GLY A 83 -23.62 -9.37 -1.17
N THR A 84 -22.86 -8.56 -0.41
CA THR A 84 -23.42 -7.65 0.59
C THR A 84 -23.62 -6.24 0.03
N ARG A 85 -24.53 -5.46 0.64
CA ARG A 85 -24.75 -4.04 0.28
C ARG A 85 -23.49 -3.17 0.42
N VAL A 86 -22.48 -3.65 1.14
CA VAL A 86 -21.22 -2.95 1.43
C VAL A 86 -20.02 -3.61 0.74
N GLU A 87 -20.23 -4.50 -0.23
CA GLU A 87 -19.16 -5.19 -0.95
C GLU A 87 -18.11 -4.23 -1.53
N SER A 88 -18.54 -3.08 -2.06
CA SER A 88 -17.65 -2.06 -2.60
C SER A 88 -17.00 -1.17 -1.54
N ALA A 89 -17.49 -1.16 -0.30
CA ALA A 89 -16.94 -0.36 0.79
C ALA A 89 -15.66 -1.01 1.34
N TYR A 90 -14.61 -0.20 1.55
CA TYR A 90 -13.47 -0.65 2.33
C TYR A 90 -13.84 -0.63 3.82
N LYS A 91 -13.34 -1.61 4.57
CA LYS A 91 -13.68 -1.84 5.98
C LYS A 91 -12.49 -1.66 6.91
N ALA A 92 -11.33 -2.13 6.49
CA ALA A 92 -10.12 -2.13 7.30
C ALA A 92 -8.87 -2.05 6.42
N PHE A 93 -7.79 -1.60 7.05
CA PHE A 93 -6.44 -1.71 6.53
C PHE A 93 -5.70 -2.72 7.38
N VAL A 94 -5.08 -3.72 6.75
CA VAL A 94 -4.33 -4.75 7.44
C VAL A 94 -2.87 -4.65 7.00
N PRO A 95 -1.96 -4.17 7.86
CA PRO A 95 -0.53 -4.13 7.56
C PRO A 95 -0.03 -5.55 7.26
N LEU A 96 0.70 -5.71 6.18
CA LEU A 96 1.35 -6.97 5.84
C LEU A 96 2.70 -7.04 6.54
N LEU A 97 2.69 -7.03 7.87
CA LEU A 97 3.87 -7.16 8.74
C LEU A 97 3.63 -8.30 9.73
N LYS A 98 4.70 -9.02 10.07
CA LYS A 98 4.64 -10.10 11.05
C LYS A 98 4.48 -9.56 12.47
N ASN A 99 5.21 -8.48 12.79
CA ASN A 99 5.20 -7.81 14.08
C ASN A 99 5.09 -6.29 13.85
N PRO A 100 3.88 -5.76 13.58
CA PRO A 100 3.70 -4.32 13.40
C PRO A 100 3.91 -3.57 14.72
N GLU A 101 4.56 -2.41 14.64
CA GLU A 101 4.58 -1.45 15.75
C GLU A 101 3.15 -0.96 16.05
N PRO A 102 2.83 -0.56 17.30
CA PRO A 102 1.49 -0.14 17.69
C PRO A 102 0.88 0.95 16.80
N GLU A 103 1.70 1.88 16.29
CA GLU A 103 1.28 2.96 15.41
C GLU A 103 0.76 2.48 14.05
N LEU A 104 1.10 1.24 13.65
CA LEU A 104 0.71 0.67 12.37
C LEU A 104 -0.59 -0.16 12.44
N ILE A 105 -1.17 -0.37 13.63
CA ILE A 105 -2.34 -1.24 13.87
C ILE A 105 -3.65 -0.45 13.78
#